data_AF-A0A7R8WYQ8-F1
#
_entry.id   AF-A0A7R8WYQ8-F1
#
_cell.length_a   1.000
_cell.length_b   1.000
_cell.length_c   1.000
_cell.angle_alpha   90.00
_cell.angle_beta   90.00
_cell.angle_gamma   90.00
#
_symmetry.space_group_name_H-M   'P 1'
#
loop_
_entity.id
_entity.type
_entity.pdbx_description
1 polymer ?
#
loop_
_entity_poly.entity_id
_entity_poly.type
_entity_poly.pdbx_seq_one_letter_code
_entity_poly.pdbx_strand_id
1 'polypeptide(L)'
;WCAELSGKDSGFHGYNEPLAKALSTFLAGKRVASFGDGPGQYQQLVTEEGKVLSYAAFDGAPFAEQTSENRVKFLDLAIPHDSPEEVAMVLPQKFGLTQSGDIVPALSPAWVGLILYLWKHSVEFLRTVIQDFVSQFGLEVFDWIVSLEVAEHIP
;
A
#
# COMPACT_ATOMS: atom_id res chain seq x y z
N TRP A 1 -14.50 1.45 24.00
CA TRP A 1 -13.30 0.60 23.98
C TRP A 1 -12.38 0.90 22.79
N CYS A 2 -12.62 0.41 21.56
CA CYS A 2 -11.74 0.75 20.41
C CYS A 2 -11.61 2.26 20.20
N ALA A 3 -12.71 3.02 20.10
CA ALA A 3 -12.62 4.48 19.92
C ALA A 3 -11.90 5.25 21.05
N GLU A 4 -11.89 4.72 22.28
CA GLU A 4 -11.21 5.34 23.43
C GLU A 4 -9.72 4.99 23.46
N LEU A 5 -9.35 3.77 23.05
CA LEU A 5 -7.96 3.31 22.97
C LEU A 5 -7.26 3.76 21.68
N SER A 6 -8.00 3.98 20.59
CA SER A 6 -7.48 4.37 19.28
C SER A 6 -7.38 5.88 19.09
N GLY A 7 -7.74 6.67 20.11
CA GLY A 7 -7.59 8.12 20.10
C GLY A 7 -6.13 8.55 20.18
N LYS A 8 -5.82 9.72 19.60
CA LYS A 8 -4.46 10.30 19.63
C LYS A 8 -3.88 10.49 21.04
N ASP A 9 -4.76 10.69 22.03
CA ASP A 9 -4.42 10.95 23.43
C ASP A 9 -4.51 9.69 24.33
N SER A 10 -4.74 8.52 23.73
CA SER A 10 -4.98 7.26 24.44
C SER A 10 -3.78 6.76 25.26
N GLY A 11 -2.57 7.24 24.99
CA GLY A 11 -1.33 6.73 25.58
C GLY A 11 -0.91 5.35 25.05
N PHE A 12 -1.74 4.69 24.24
CA PHE A 12 -1.48 3.39 23.62
C PHE A 12 -0.81 3.49 22.25
N HIS A 13 -0.76 4.71 21.68
CA HIS A 13 -0.21 4.97 20.35
C HIS A 13 1.07 5.78 20.47
N GLY A 14 2.20 5.11 20.19
CA GLY A 14 3.52 5.75 20.13
C GLY A 14 3.93 6.05 18.70
N TYR A 15 4.47 7.24 18.45
CA TYR A 15 5.15 7.56 17.19
C TYR A 15 6.60 7.95 17.47
N ASN A 16 7.45 7.81 16.45
CA ASN A 16 8.85 8.20 16.52
C ASN A 16 9.08 9.47 15.69
N GLU A 17 9.21 10.62 16.36
CA GLU A 17 9.41 11.93 15.71
C GLU A 17 10.69 11.99 14.85
N PRO A 18 11.86 11.48 15.29
CA PRO A 18 13.03 11.40 14.43
C PRO A 18 12.79 10.63 13.13
N LEU A 19 12.04 9.52 13.19
CA LEU A 19 11.64 8.76 12.02
C LEU A 19 10.70 9.56 11.12
N ALA A 20 9.68 10.23 11.68
CA ALA A 20 8.78 11.08 10.90
C ALA A 20 9.55 12.17 10.13
N LYS A 21 10.56 12.77 10.76
CA LYS A 21 11.43 13.78 10.14
C LYS A 21 12.35 13.20 9.06
N ALA A 22 12.88 11.99 9.28
CA ALA A 22 13.65 11.28 8.26
C ALA A 22 12.77 10.95 7.05
N LEU A 23 11.53 10.49 7.29
CA LEU A 23 10.55 10.18 6.26
C LEU A 23 10.15 11.42 5.46
N SER A 24 9.90 12.57 6.09
CA SER A 24 9.56 13.80 5.37
C SER A 24 10.66 14.26 4.41
N THR A 25 11.92 13.99 4.78
CA THR A 25 13.08 14.29 3.92
C THR A 25 13.23 13.26 2.81
N PHE A 26 13.09 11.97 3.12
CA PHE A 26 13.19 10.89 2.14
C PHE A 26 12.09 10.96 1.08
N LEU A 27 10.86 11.30 1.49
CA LEU A 27 9.67 11.37 0.63
C LEU A 27 9.47 12.75 -0.01
N ALA A 28 10.46 13.63 0.07
CA ALA A 28 10.35 14.98 -0.48
C ALA A 28 9.98 14.96 -1.98
N GLY A 29 8.98 15.77 -2.36
CA GLY A 29 8.48 15.86 -3.73
C GLY A 29 7.68 14.63 -4.20
N LYS A 30 7.17 13.80 -3.28
CA LYS A 30 6.38 12.59 -3.60
C LYS A 30 4.93 12.70 -3.13
N ARG A 31 4.03 12.04 -3.86
CA ARG A 31 2.68 11.70 -3.41
C ARG A 31 2.73 10.36 -2.70
N VAL A 32 2.26 10.30 -1.46
CA VAL A 32 2.48 9.16 -0.56
C VAL A 32 1.15 8.59 -0.11
N ALA A 33 1.02 7.26 -0.16
CA ALA A 33 0.01 6.53 0.59
C ALA A 33 0.66 5.87 1.81
N SER A 34 0.04 6.02 2.98
CA SER A 34 0.43 5.32 4.21
C SER A 34 -0.69 4.36 4.63
N PHE A 35 -0.32 3.13 4.98
CA PHE A 35 -1.23 2.11 5.50
C PHE A 35 -0.81 1.69 6.91
N GLY A 36 -1.78 1.59 7.83
CA GLY A 36 -1.55 1.34 9.25
C GLY A 36 -1.30 2.61 10.07
N ASP A 37 -1.73 3.77 9.55
CA ASP A 37 -1.32 5.08 10.07
C ASP A 37 -1.95 5.44 11.43
N GLY A 38 -2.83 4.58 11.95
CA GLY A 38 -3.44 4.68 13.26
C GLY A 38 -4.16 6.02 13.47
N PRO A 39 -3.81 6.83 14.49
CA PRO A 39 -4.41 8.14 14.72
C PRO A 39 -3.89 9.24 13.77
N GLY A 40 -2.94 8.93 12.89
CA GLY A 40 -2.43 9.82 11.85
C GLY A 40 -1.29 10.75 12.28
N GLN A 41 -0.53 10.43 13.32
CA GLN A 41 0.60 11.27 13.75
C GLN A 41 1.71 11.34 12.70
N TYR A 42 1.99 10.25 11.98
CA TYR A 42 2.95 10.27 10.86
C TYR A 42 2.45 11.15 9.72
N GLN A 43 1.19 11.01 9.30
CA GLN A 43 0.57 11.90 8.33
C GLN A 43 0.71 13.37 8.73
N GLN A 44 0.39 13.71 9.97
CA GLN A 44 0.48 15.08 10.48
C GLN A 44 1.93 15.61 10.38
N LEU A 45 2.89 14.92 11.01
CA LEU A 45 4.28 15.38 11.10
C LEU A 45 4.97 15.43 9.73
N VAL A 46 4.72 14.45 8.86
CA VAL A 46 5.32 14.41 7.52
C VAL A 46 4.75 15.53 6.65
N THR A 47 3.45 15.84 6.79
CA THR A 47 2.80 16.90 6.01
C THR A 47 3.16 18.30 6.52
N GLU A 48 3.28 18.51 7.84
CA GLU A 48 3.65 19.80 8.45
C GLU A 48 5.05 20.28 8.03
N GLU A 49 5.98 19.35 7.74
CA GLU A 49 7.30 19.68 7.19
C GLU A 49 7.23 20.30 5.77
N GLY A 50 6.11 20.14 5.06
CA GLY A 50 5.84 20.79 3.76
C GLY A 50 6.70 20.28 2.60
N LYS A 51 7.36 19.14 2.76
CA LYS A 51 8.29 18.57 1.76
C LYS A 51 7.62 17.60 0.79
N VAL A 52 6.56 16.92 1.20
CA VAL A 52 5.80 15.96 0.38
C VAL A 52 4.79 16.70 -0.51
N LEU A 53 4.43 16.14 -1.67
CA LEU A 53 3.40 16.72 -2.55
C LEU A 53 1.98 16.43 -2.06
N SER A 54 1.72 15.20 -1.63
CA SER A 54 0.48 14.78 -0.96
C SER A 54 0.77 13.60 -0.03
N TYR A 55 -0.06 13.42 0.99
CA TYR A 55 0.00 12.29 1.91
C TYR A 55 -1.43 11.83 2.23
N ALA A 56 -1.79 10.65 1.72
CA ALA A 56 -3.05 9.98 2.06
C ALA A 56 -2.76 8.89 3.10
N ALA A 57 -3.53 8.88 4.18
CA ALA A 57 -3.38 7.92 5.26
C ALA A 57 -4.58 6.99 5.33
N PHE A 58 -4.31 5.70 5.56
CA PHE A 58 -5.29 4.64 5.61
C PHE A 58 -5.05 3.73 6.81
N ASP A 59 -6.13 3.24 7.41
CA ASP A 59 -6.06 2.27 8.50
C ASP A 59 -7.27 1.33 8.50
N GLY A 60 -7.06 0.09 8.92
CA GLY A 60 -8.11 -0.94 9.02
C GLY A 60 -8.89 -0.89 10.34
N ALA A 61 -8.49 -0.04 11.29
CA ALA A 61 -9.17 0.12 12.57
C ALA A 61 -10.58 0.69 12.37
N PRO A 62 -11.63 0.03 12.87
CA PRO A 62 -12.96 0.60 12.92
C PRO A 62 -12.88 1.95 13.65
N PHE A 63 -13.46 3.00 13.06
CA PHE A 63 -13.45 4.38 13.56
C PHE A 63 -12.16 5.19 13.34
N ALA A 64 -11.19 4.72 12.55
CA ALA A 64 -9.97 5.47 12.22
C ALA A 64 -10.25 6.92 11.77
N GLU A 65 -11.30 7.14 10.96
CA GLU A 65 -11.71 8.48 10.53
C GLU A 65 -12.17 9.36 11.69
N GLN A 66 -12.90 8.80 12.64
CA GLN A 66 -13.43 9.56 13.78
C GLN A 66 -12.33 9.89 14.79
N THR A 67 -11.48 8.92 15.10
CA THR A 67 -10.41 9.07 16.10
C THR A 67 -9.25 9.91 15.59
N SER A 68 -9.09 10.02 14.27
CA SER A 68 -8.09 10.86 13.62
C SER A 68 -8.62 12.22 13.14
N GLU A 69 -9.87 12.60 13.46
CA GLU A 69 -10.49 13.85 12.96
C GLU A 69 -10.47 13.94 11.41
N ASN A 70 -10.69 12.81 10.73
CA ASN A 70 -10.65 12.58 9.28
C ASN A 70 -9.26 12.72 8.63
N ARG A 71 -8.18 12.69 9.42
CA ARG A 71 -6.81 12.61 8.89
C ARG A 71 -6.53 11.28 8.20
N VAL A 72 -7.04 10.19 8.77
CA VAL A 72 -6.83 8.81 8.31
C VAL A 72 -8.16 8.23 7.84
N LYS A 73 -8.19 7.70 6.62
CA LYS A 73 -9.36 7.06 6.02
C LYS A 73 -9.46 5.60 6.43
N PHE A 74 -10.67 5.10 6.63
CA PHE A 74 -10.88 3.69 6.85
C PHE A 74 -10.65 2.92 5.55
N LEU A 75 -9.76 1.92 5.57
CA LEU A 75 -9.53 0.99 4.48
C LEU A 75 -9.00 -0.33 5.03
N ASP A 76 -9.89 -1.31 5.15
CA ASP A 76 -9.51 -2.67 5.53
C ASP A 76 -9.19 -3.51 4.30
N LEU A 77 -7.91 -3.71 4.02
CA LEU A 77 -7.45 -4.52 2.88
C LEU A 77 -7.76 -6.02 3.02
N ALA A 78 -8.13 -6.50 4.22
CA ALA A 78 -8.49 -7.89 4.45
C ALA A 78 -9.96 -8.18 4.11
N ILE A 79 -10.80 -7.13 4.01
CA ILE A 79 -12.16 -7.26 3.52
C ILE A 79 -12.12 -7.17 2.00
N PRO A 80 -12.57 -8.19 1.24
CA PRO A 80 -12.72 -8.06 -0.19
C PRO A 80 -13.80 -7.01 -0.47
N HIS A 81 -13.40 -5.92 -1.14
CA HIS A 81 -14.31 -4.81 -1.47
C HIS A 81 -15.09 -5.01 -2.78
N ASP A 82 -15.10 -6.25 -3.30
CA ASP A 82 -15.92 -6.68 -4.42
C ASP A 82 -16.90 -7.79 -4.03
N SER A 83 -18.12 -7.72 -4.59
CA SER A 83 -19.00 -8.89 -4.71
C SER A 83 -18.26 -10.03 -5.44
N PRO A 84 -18.31 -11.27 -4.94
CA PRO A 84 -17.26 -12.27 -5.17
C PRO A 84 -17.32 -13.06 -6.51
N GLU A 85 -17.67 -12.46 -7.65
CA GLU A 85 -17.90 -13.28 -8.87
C GLU A 85 -16.99 -13.06 -10.09
N GLU A 86 -16.26 -11.96 -10.28
CA GLU A 86 -15.61 -11.72 -11.61
C GLU A 86 -14.10 -11.91 -11.72
N VAL A 87 -13.32 -11.95 -10.63
CA VAL A 87 -11.84 -11.89 -10.76
C VAL A 87 -11.14 -13.25 -10.80
N ALA A 88 -11.77 -14.31 -10.24
CA ALA A 88 -11.09 -15.60 -10.07
C ALA A 88 -11.10 -16.53 -11.30
N MET A 89 -11.89 -16.25 -12.34
CA MET A 89 -12.11 -17.21 -13.44
C MET A 89 -11.38 -16.93 -14.77
N VAL A 90 -10.63 -15.83 -14.89
CA VAL A 90 -10.01 -15.45 -16.18
C VAL A 90 -8.58 -16.01 -16.35
N LEU A 91 -7.92 -16.45 -15.27
CA LEU A 91 -6.47 -16.63 -15.27
C LEU A 91 -5.93 -17.95 -15.84
N PRO A 92 -6.55 -19.15 -15.67
CA PRO A 92 -5.94 -20.38 -16.18
C PRO A 92 -6.22 -20.65 -17.68
N GLN A 93 -7.34 -20.17 -18.24
CA GLN A 93 -7.76 -20.55 -19.59
C GLN A 93 -7.11 -19.73 -20.71
N LYS A 94 -6.62 -18.52 -20.43
CA LYS A 94 -6.12 -17.61 -21.48
C LYS A 94 -4.65 -17.86 -21.88
N PHE A 95 -3.87 -18.55 -21.04
CA PHE A 95 -2.42 -18.68 -21.24
C PHE A 95 -1.88 -20.12 -21.30
N GLY A 96 -2.73 -21.15 -21.15
CA GLY A 96 -2.36 -22.53 -21.47
C GLY A 96 -1.13 -23.09 -20.75
N LEU A 97 -0.80 -22.60 -19.55
CA LEU A 97 0.38 -23.05 -18.81
C LEU A 97 0.07 -24.34 -18.05
N THR A 98 0.56 -25.46 -18.59
CA THR A 98 0.66 -26.73 -17.86
C THR A 98 2.02 -26.84 -17.20
N GLN A 99 2.05 -27.38 -15.98
CA GLN A 99 3.28 -27.60 -15.25
C GLN A 99 4.16 -28.66 -15.93
N SER A 100 5.42 -28.33 -16.19
CA SER A 100 6.50 -29.30 -16.06
C SER A 100 7.82 -28.57 -15.84
N GLY A 101 8.52 -28.96 -14.77
CA GLY A 101 9.92 -28.58 -14.58
C GLY A 101 10.79 -29.25 -15.64
N ASP A 102 11.88 -28.56 -16.01
CA ASP A 102 13.22 -29.13 -16.11
C ASP A 102 14.25 -28.04 -16.47
N ILE A 103 15.38 -28.08 -15.75
CA ILE A 103 16.75 -27.61 -16.01
C ILE A 103 16.93 -26.38 -16.95
N VAL A 104 17.40 -25.26 -16.38
CA VAL A 104 17.81 -24.04 -17.10
C VAL A 104 19.07 -24.30 -17.95
N PRO A 105 19.03 -24.20 -19.29
CA PRO A 105 20.24 -24.22 -20.10
C PRO A 105 20.87 -22.82 -20.16
N ALA A 106 22.19 -22.76 -20.38
CA ALA A 106 22.94 -21.52 -20.49
C ALA A 106 22.27 -20.52 -21.46
N LEU A 107 22.12 -19.27 -21.00
CA LEU A 107 21.35 -18.22 -21.65
C LEU A 107 21.92 -17.83 -23.03
N SER A 108 21.41 -18.45 -24.08
CA SER A 108 21.60 -17.93 -25.43
C SER A 108 20.92 -16.53 -25.57
N PRO A 109 21.34 -15.67 -26.52
CA PRO A 109 20.74 -14.35 -26.72
C PRO A 109 19.20 -14.37 -26.90
N ALA A 110 18.64 -15.46 -27.41
CA ALA A 110 17.20 -15.64 -27.54
C ALA A 110 16.48 -15.75 -26.18
N TRP A 111 17.13 -16.36 -25.18
CA TRP A 111 16.59 -16.46 -23.82
C TRP A 111 16.62 -15.11 -23.09
N VAL A 112 17.64 -14.27 -23.33
CA VAL A 112 17.68 -12.89 -22.81
C VAL A 112 16.52 -12.08 -23.39
N GLY A 113 16.25 -12.21 -24.70
CA GLY A 113 15.11 -11.57 -25.34
C GLY A 113 13.77 -12.00 -24.74
N LEU A 114 13.58 -13.30 -24.49
CA LEU A 114 12.37 -13.84 -23.86
C LEU A 114 12.22 -13.38 -22.40
N ILE A 115 13.30 -13.39 -21.61
CA ILE A 115 13.28 -12.91 -20.22
C ILE A 115 12.95 -11.43 -20.16
N LEU A 116 13.53 -10.60 -21.02
CA LEU A 116 13.22 -9.17 -21.10
C LEU A 116 11.79 -8.91 -21.60
N TYR A 117 11.30 -9.71 -22.54
CA TYR A 117 9.92 -9.65 -23.01
C TYR A 117 8.94 -10.01 -21.89
N LEU A 118 9.17 -11.12 -21.19
CA LEU A 118 8.38 -11.57 -20.05
C LEU A 118 8.45 -10.55 -18.91
N TRP A 119 9.63 -10.01 -18.60
CA TRP A 119 9.80 -8.97 -17.59
C TRP A 119 9.02 -7.70 -17.96
N LYS A 120 9.13 -7.23 -19.19
CA LYS A 120 8.37 -6.07 -19.68
C LYS A 120 6.85 -6.31 -19.60
N HIS A 121 6.37 -7.48 -20.01
CA HIS A 121 4.94 -7.79 -19.98
C HIS A 121 4.43 -8.01 -18.56
N SER A 122 5.26 -8.57 -17.67
CA SER A 122 4.94 -8.65 -16.24
C SER A 122 4.91 -7.28 -15.57
N VAL A 123 5.78 -6.35 -15.96
CA VAL A 123 5.76 -4.95 -15.47
C VAL A 123 4.54 -4.21 -15.97
N GLU A 124 4.17 -4.35 -17.25
CA GLU A 124 2.94 -3.74 -17.77
C GLU A 124 1.69 -4.38 -17.18
N PHE A 125 1.68 -5.70 -16.97
CA PHE A 125 0.59 -6.38 -16.26
C PHE A 125 0.46 -5.88 -14.82
N LEU A 126 1.57 -5.80 -14.07
CA LEU A 126 1.57 -5.23 -12.72
C LEU A 126 1.09 -3.78 -12.74
N ARG A 127 1.48 -2.99 -13.74
CA ARG A 127 0.98 -1.61 -13.91
C ARG A 127 -0.54 -1.59 -14.11
N THR A 128 -1.09 -2.46 -14.96
CA THR A 128 -2.55 -2.56 -15.18
C THR A 128 -3.27 -3.01 -13.92
N VAL A 129 -2.79 -4.05 -13.23
CA VAL A 129 -3.37 -4.52 -11.96
C VAL A 129 -3.35 -3.41 -10.91
N ILE A 130 -2.25 -2.66 -10.82
CA ILE A 130 -2.15 -1.51 -9.91
C ILE A 130 -3.12 -0.40 -10.33
N GLN A 131 -3.26 -0.11 -11.62
CA GLN A 131 -4.19 0.90 -12.11
C GLN A 131 -5.66 0.52 -11.86
N ASP A 132 -6.02 -0.74 -12.10
CA ASP A 132 -7.36 -1.27 -11.85
C ASP A 132 -7.67 -1.24 -10.35
N PHE A 133 -6.73 -1.67 -9.50
CA PHE A 133 -6.83 -1.57 -8.04
C PHE A 133 -7.00 -0.09 -7.61
N VAL A 134 -6.14 0.80 -8.07
CA VAL A 134 -6.22 2.24 -7.77
C VAL A 134 -7.57 2.83 -8.20
N SER A 135 -8.06 2.49 -9.38
CA SER A 135 -9.36 2.95 -9.90
C SER A 135 -10.53 2.40 -9.08
N GLN A 136 -10.49 1.12 -8.72
CA GLN A 136 -11.54 0.44 -7.96
C GLN A 136 -11.77 1.08 -6.59
N PHE A 137 -10.68 1.47 -5.93
CA PHE A 137 -10.72 2.10 -4.61
C PHE A 137 -10.80 3.63 -4.67
N GLY A 138 -10.90 4.22 -5.87
CA GLY A 138 -10.90 5.67 -6.06
C GLY A 138 -9.63 6.34 -5.50
N LEU A 139 -8.53 5.59 -5.43
CA LEU A 139 -7.27 6.06 -4.91
C LEU A 139 -6.56 6.93 -5.94
N GLU A 140 -5.77 7.90 -5.47
CA GLU A 140 -4.87 8.62 -6.36
C GLU A 140 -3.67 7.73 -6.73
N VAL A 141 -3.02 8.01 -7.86
CA VAL A 141 -1.75 7.36 -8.18
C VAL A 141 -0.66 7.95 -7.29
N PHE A 142 -0.15 7.13 -6.38
CA PHE A 142 0.94 7.50 -5.47
C PHE A 142 2.31 7.18 -6.07
N ASP A 143 3.30 8.01 -5.75
CA ASP A 143 4.70 7.76 -6.12
C ASP A 143 5.37 6.79 -5.14
N TRP A 144 4.87 6.72 -3.91
CA TRP A 144 5.34 5.84 -2.84
C TRP A 144 4.20 5.29 -2.01
N ILE A 145 4.35 4.03 -1.58
CA ILE A 145 3.51 3.40 -0.57
C ILE A 145 4.41 3.12 0.63
N VAL A 146 3.96 3.53 1.81
CA VAL A 146 4.60 3.23 3.09
C VAL A 146 3.60 2.45 3.93
N SER A 147 4.08 1.46 4.67
CA SER A 147 3.31 0.80 5.71
C SER A 147 4.03 1.04 7.02
N LEU A 148 3.38 1.78 7.91
CA LEU A 148 3.91 2.12 9.23
C LEU A 148 2.93 1.56 10.24
N GLU A 149 3.29 0.47 10.90
CA GLU A 149 2.52 0.02 12.07
C GLU A 149 2.80 0.96 13.23
N VAL A 150 1.78 1.66 13.70
CA VAL A 150 1.84 2.38 14.97
C VAL A 150 1.73 1.31 16.07
N ALA A 151 2.83 1.04 16.76
CA ALA A 151 2.85 0.01 17.81
C ALA A 151 1.80 0.35 18.89
N GLU A 152 0.75 -0.45 18.97
CA GLU A 152 -0.13 -0.49 20.12
C GLU A 152 0.69 -1.01 21.30
N HIS A 153 0.89 -0.18 22.32
CA HIS A 153 1.50 -0.64 23.56
C HIS A 153 0.48 -1.56 24.26
N ILE A 154 0.52 -2.88 24.02
CA ILE A 154 -0.17 -3.82 24.91
C ILE A 154 0.56 -3.72 26.26
N PRO A 155 -0.12 -3.27 27.34
CA PRO A 155 0.51 -3.06 28.64
C PRO A 155 1.05 -4.35 29.27
#